data_AF-V7GRY3-F1
#
_entry.id   AF-V7GRY3-F1
#
_cell.length_a   1.000
_cell.length_b   1.000
_cell.length_c   1.000
_cell.angle_alpha   90.00
_cell.angle_beta   90.00
_cell.angle_gamma   90.00
#
_symmetry.space_group_name_H-M   'P 1'
#
loop_
_entity.id
_entity.type
_entity.pdbx_description
1 polymer ?
#
loop_
_entity_poly.entity_id
_entity_poly.type
_entity_poly.pdbx_seq_one_letter_code
_entity_poly.pdbx_strand_id
1 'polypeptide(L)'
;MAGLDGPTRELIATMPEAIRIQILELIKQAKPLIDDSIAKATEGVETALRNTIDEARCQAEGLRETTKDSVDSFLSSLNPFGSTDQPKTFEKLEEEWNTMRAGITYDRKARQIAIATADYLHDLSLVQCKTKIGFQPAIEGLTTQMSNRGGTSGLLWVSLANLCGTADNCLVLRHEQVGKIIETSDKRDVDEANAAALYATIAKPELLRWYYRYQFSIDDYEPDLLKLQNIERALALATFRRNERARSQLDKIVGLVNAAQKKVKDAKNARLHLNLGNVVRVLEMQKTTKASVLKTAKLVRTACDTAIKESEVVQAEVEAQRVRMAKIEKQAKALN
;
A
#
# COMPACT_ATOMS: atom_id res chain seq x y z
N MET A 1 -6.07 -4.35 2.26
CA MET A 1 -5.81 -3.46 1.10
C MET A 1 -5.52 -2.04 1.59
N ALA A 2 -4.60 -1.88 2.54
CA ALA A 2 -4.20 -0.57 3.04
C ALA A 2 -2.94 -0.11 2.28
N GLY A 3 -2.84 1.18 1.96
CA GLY A 3 -1.73 1.76 1.19
C GLY A 3 -2.01 2.01 -0.30
N LEU A 4 -3.14 1.53 -0.82
CA LEU A 4 -3.60 1.87 -2.17
C LEU A 4 -4.59 3.05 -2.11
N ASP A 5 -4.37 4.05 -2.96
CA ASP A 5 -5.30 5.16 -3.19
C ASP A 5 -6.62 4.68 -3.81
N GLY A 6 -7.68 5.48 -3.67
CA GLY A 6 -9.03 5.14 -4.13
C GLY A 6 -9.09 4.72 -5.62
N PRO A 7 -8.51 5.52 -6.54
CA PRO A 7 -8.45 5.19 -7.96
C PRO A 7 -7.75 3.85 -8.24
N THR A 8 -6.65 3.54 -7.54
CA THR A 8 -5.95 2.26 -7.70
C THR A 8 -6.81 1.08 -7.23
N ARG A 9 -7.63 1.24 -6.19
CA ARG A 9 -8.57 0.18 -5.77
C ARG A 9 -9.68 -0.05 -6.79
N GLU A 10 -10.22 1.01 -7.36
CA GLU A 10 -11.22 0.92 -8.43
C GLU A 10 -10.65 0.25 -9.67
N LEU A 11 -9.42 0.61 -10.07
CA LEU A 11 -8.73 -0.03 -11.17
C LEU A 11 -8.57 -1.54 -10.93
N ILE A 12 -8.08 -1.94 -9.76
CA ILE A 12 -7.95 -3.36 -9.38
C ILE A 12 -9.31 -4.08 -9.39
N ALA A 13 -10.38 -3.41 -8.97
CA ALA A 13 -11.72 -3.98 -8.98
C ALA A 13 -12.26 -4.23 -10.40
N THR A 14 -11.81 -3.44 -11.39
CA THR A 14 -12.16 -3.62 -12.81
C THR A 14 -11.31 -4.66 -13.55
N MET A 15 -10.24 -5.19 -12.92
CA MET A 15 -9.38 -6.19 -13.55
C MET A 15 -10.01 -7.59 -13.53
N PRO A 16 -9.66 -8.45 -14.52
CA PRO A 16 -10.03 -9.87 -14.51
C PRO A 16 -9.66 -10.56 -13.19
N GLU A 17 -10.52 -11.46 -12.72
CA GLU A 17 -10.43 -12.06 -11.39
C GLU A 17 -9.08 -12.73 -11.09
N ALA A 18 -8.48 -13.40 -12.07
CA ALA A 18 -7.16 -14.01 -11.95
C ALA A 18 -6.06 -12.98 -11.64
N ILE A 19 -6.08 -11.82 -12.30
CA ILE A 19 -5.11 -10.73 -12.11
C ILE A 19 -5.38 -10.03 -10.77
N ARG A 20 -6.64 -9.82 -10.42
CA ARG A 20 -7.06 -9.25 -9.14
C ARG A 20 -6.55 -10.07 -7.95
N ILE A 21 -6.65 -11.39 -8.00
CA ILE A 21 -6.16 -12.30 -6.94
C ILE A 21 -4.64 -12.20 -6.82
N GLN A 22 -3.91 -12.20 -7.93
CA GLN A 22 -2.45 -12.08 -7.93
C GLN A 22 -1.99 -10.72 -7.37
N ILE A 23 -2.60 -9.61 -7.79
CA ILE A 23 -2.29 -8.28 -7.26
C ILE A 23 -2.60 -8.18 -5.76
N LEU A 24 -3.73 -8.74 -5.31
CA LEU A 24 -4.09 -8.77 -3.90
C LEU A 24 -3.13 -9.59 -3.04
N GLU A 25 -2.64 -10.71 -3.58
CA GLU A 25 -1.66 -11.56 -2.92
C GLU A 25 -0.29 -10.86 -2.85
N LEU A 26 0.11 -10.18 -3.92
CA LEU A 26 1.30 -9.34 -3.95
C LEU A 26 1.25 -8.19 -2.94
N ILE A 27 0.10 -7.50 -2.82
CA ILE A 27 -0.09 -6.45 -1.81
C ILE A 27 0.01 -7.02 -0.39
N LYS A 28 -0.49 -8.24 -0.16
CA LYS A 28 -0.35 -8.92 1.15
C LYS A 28 1.10 -9.30 1.45
N GLN A 29 1.83 -9.80 0.46
CA GLN A 29 3.24 -10.21 0.59
C GLN A 29 4.16 -9.00 0.76
N ALA A 30 3.82 -7.87 0.16
CA ALA A 30 4.59 -6.65 0.26
C ALA A 30 4.27 -5.83 1.54
N LYS A 31 3.11 -6.08 2.17
CA LYS A 31 2.71 -5.44 3.44
C LYS A 31 3.77 -5.53 4.56
N PRO A 32 4.40 -6.69 4.86
CA PRO A 32 5.47 -6.76 5.86
C PRO A 32 6.76 -6.03 5.45
N LEU A 33 7.05 -5.88 4.15
CA LEU A 33 8.22 -5.14 3.66
C LEU A 33 8.05 -3.61 3.79
N ILE A 34 6.80 -3.13 3.85
CA ILE A 34 6.46 -1.72 4.06
C ILE A 34 6.70 -1.25 5.50
N ASP A 35 6.72 -2.18 6.46
CA ASP A 35 6.97 -1.85 7.87
C ASP A 35 8.47 -1.58 8.16
N ASP A 36 9.38 -1.97 7.25
CA ASP A 36 10.83 -1.73 7.36
C ASP A 36 11.31 -0.58 6.46
N SER A 37 11.32 0.63 7.02
CA SER A 37 11.92 1.86 6.47
C SER A 37 11.34 2.37 5.14
N ILE A 38 10.93 3.64 5.14
CA ILE A 38 10.20 4.35 4.08
C ILE A 38 10.90 4.29 2.70
N ALA A 39 12.20 4.06 2.64
CA ALA A 39 12.96 3.93 1.38
C ALA A 39 13.03 2.50 0.83
N LYS A 40 13.17 1.47 1.69
CA LYS A 40 13.25 0.05 1.26
C LYS A 40 11.88 -0.56 0.99
N ALA A 41 10.84 -0.04 1.64
CA ALA A 41 9.45 -0.44 1.48
C ALA A 41 8.95 -0.33 0.03
N THR A 42 9.19 0.82 -0.62
CA THR A 42 8.86 1.06 -2.03
C THR A 42 9.65 0.14 -2.95
N GLU A 43 10.94 -0.06 -2.68
CA GLU A 43 11.83 -0.94 -3.45
C GLU A 43 11.43 -2.42 -3.36
N GLY A 44 11.01 -2.89 -2.17
CA GLY A 44 10.61 -4.28 -1.91
C GLY A 44 9.23 -4.64 -2.46
N VAL A 45 8.27 -3.71 -2.41
CA VAL A 45 6.97 -3.87 -3.09
C VAL A 45 7.17 -3.90 -4.60
N GLU A 46 7.97 -2.99 -5.14
CA GLU A 46 8.28 -2.93 -6.57
C GLU A 46 9.00 -4.21 -7.03
N THR A 47 9.94 -4.74 -6.24
CA THR A 47 10.69 -5.95 -6.59
C THR A 47 9.83 -7.21 -6.52
N ALA A 48 8.95 -7.35 -5.52
CA ALA A 48 8.04 -8.49 -5.43
C ALA A 48 6.96 -8.45 -6.52
N LEU A 49 6.38 -7.26 -6.79
CA LEU A 49 5.45 -7.09 -7.91
C LEU A 49 6.12 -7.44 -9.24
N ARG A 50 7.36 -6.99 -9.43
CA ARG A 50 8.15 -7.19 -10.63
C ARG A 50 8.53 -8.64 -10.86
N ASN A 51 9.03 -9.36 -9.86
CA ASN A 51 9.48 -10.74 -10.05
C ASN A 51 8.33 -11.67 -10.47
N THR A 52 7.14 -11.51 -9.88
CA THR A 52 5.97 -12.33 -10.22
C THR A 52 5.28 -11.86 -11.51
N ILE A 53 5.26 -10.55 -11.79
CA ILE A 53 4.79 -10.02 -13.07
C ILE A 53 5.70 -10.51 -14.20
N ASP A 54 7.01 -10.48 -14.02
CA ASP A 54 7.99 -10.95 -14.99
C ASP A 54 7.86 -12.47 -15.22
N GLU A 55 7.70 -13.26 -14.17
CA GLU A 55 7.47 -14.71 -14.27
C GLU A 55 6.14 -15.03 -14.97
N ALA A 56 5.06 -14.34 -14.63
CA ALA A 56 3.74 -14.55 -15.26
C ALA A 56 3.70 -14.05 -16.71
N ARG A 57 4.39 -12.95 -17.03
CA ARG A 57 4.47 -12.37 -18.39
C ARG A 57 5.29 -13.26 -19.32
N CYS A 58 6.45 -13.71 -18.89
CA CYS A 58 7.27 -14.60 -19.73
C CYS A 58 6.67 -16.01 -19.84
N GLN A 59 5.89 -16.50 -18.86
CA GLN A 59 5.17 -17.78 -18.98
C GLN A 59 3.94 -17.71 -19.91
N ALA A 60 3.21 -16.60 -19.93
CA ALA A 60 2.08 -16.41 -20.85
C ALA A 60 2.54 -16.37 -22.32
N GLU A 61 3.73 -15.82 -22.58
CA GLU A 61 4.37 -15.83 -23.91
C GLU A 61 5.11 -17.13 -24.20
N GLY A 62 5.72 -17.77 -23.19
CA GLY A 62 6.29 -19.12 -23.33
C GLY A 62 5.25 -20.17 -23.77
N LEU A 63 3.97 -19.98 -23.42
CA LEU A 63 2.84 -20.78 -23.91
C LEU A 63 2.37 -20.41 -25.33
N ARG A 64 2.77 -19.25 -25.85
CA ARG A 64 2.45 -18.79 -27.21
C ARG A 64 3.59 -19.06 -28.21
N GLU A 65 4.85 -19.04 -27.76
CA GLU A 65 6.05 -19.34 -28.56
C GLU A 65 6.39 -20.84 -28.63
N THR A 66 5.86 -21.69 -27.73
CA THR A 66 6.13 -23.14 -27.74
C THR A 66 5.45 -23.90 -28.89
N THR A 67 4.64 -23.26 -29.73
CA THR A 67 3.95 -23.94 -30.82
C THR A 67 4.49 -23.67 -32.23
N LYS A 68 5.64 -22.99 -32.45
CA LYS A 68 6.28 -23.10 -33.79
C LYS A 68 7.78 -22.82 -34.01
N ASP A 69 8.46 -21.86 -33.38
CA ASP A 69 9.67 -21.29 -34.04
C ASP A 69 10.99 -21.20 -33.23
N SER A 70 11.08 -21.80 -32.04
CA SER A 70 12.22 -21.53 -31.12
C SER A 70 13.57 -22.20 -31.48
N VAL A 71 13.67 -22.98 -32.56
CA VAL A 71 14.95 -23.60 -32.98
C VAL A 71 15.43 -23.09 -34.36
N ASP A 72 14.52 -22.74 -35.27
CA ASP A 72 14.90 -22.30 -36.63
C ASP A 72 15.20 -20.78 -36.73
N SER A 73 14.69 -19.95 -35.80
CA SER A 73 14.96 -18.49 -35.83
C SER A 73 16.31 -18.08 -35.23
N PHE A 74 16.87 -18.89 -34.34
CA PHE A 74 18.22 -18.66 -33.79
C PHE A 74 19.29 -18.80 -34.89
N LEU A 75 19.08 -19.71 -35.85
CA LEU A 75 19.99 -19.96 -36.97
C LEU A 75 19.89 -18.94 -38.13
N SER A 76 18.81 -18.15 -38.21
CA SER A 76 18.60 -17.16 -39.28
C SER A 76 18.95 -15.71 -38.88
N SER A 77 19.25 -15.45 -37.60
CA SER A 77 19.64 -14.13 -37.08
C SER A 77 21.08 -13.68 -37.39
N LEU A 78 21.85 -14.49 -38.13
CA LEU A 78 23.11 -14.09 -38.78
C LEU A 78 22.88 -13.43 -40.16
N ASN A 79 21.63 -13.19 -40.57
CA ASN A 79 21.28 -12.60 -41.85
C ASN A 79 20.86 -11.11 -41.69
N PRO A 80 21.58 -10.13 -42.26
CA PRO A 80 21.39 -8.70 -41.98
C PRO A 80 20.18 -8.05 -42.69
N PHE A 81 19.32 -8.83 -43.36
CA PHE A 81 18.15 -8.32 -44.06
C PHE A 81 16.95 -9.25 -43.88
N GLY A 82 15.97 -8.82 -43.08
CA GLY A 82 14.58 -9.31 -43.16
C GLY A 82 14.06 -10.07 -41.94
N SER A 83 13.41 -9.36 -41.01
CA SER A 83 12.06 -9.68 -40.53
C SER A 83 11.53 -8.52 -39.67
N THR A 84 10.26 -8.20 -39.84
CA THR A 84 9.55 -7.07 -39.19
C THR A 84 9.20 -7.30 -37.71
N ASP A 85 9.58 -8.44 -37.12
CA ASP A 85 9.25 -8.84 -35.74
C ASP A 85 10.50 -9.16 -34.88
N GLN A 86 11.65 -8.55 -35.19
CA GLN A 86 12.77 -8.61 -34.26
C GLN A 86 12.49 -7.72 -33.03
N PRO A 87 12.75 -8.21 -31.81
CA PRO A 87 12.66 -7.38 -30.63
C PRO A 87 13.57 -6.17 -30.78
N LYS A 88 13.04 -4.99 -30.42
CA LYS A 88 13.77 -3.73 -30.51
C LYS A 88 15.07 -3.84 -29.71
N THR A 89 16.15 -3.26 -30.24
CA THR A 89 17.42 -3.17 -29.51
C THR A 89 17.26 -2.28 -28.29
N PHE A 90 18.13 -2.43 -27.29
CA PHE A 90 18.15 -1.58 -26.11
C PHE A 90 18.20 -0.07 -26.47
N GLU A 91 19.07 0.29 -27.41
CA GLU A 91 19.19 1.67 -27.93
C GLU A 91 17.87 2.18 -28.52
N LYS A 92 17.14 1.34 -29.26
CA LYS A 92 15.81 1.70 -29.80
C LYS A 92 14.76 1.90 -28.70
N LEU A 93 14.79 1.12 -27.62
CA LEU A 93 13.89 1.34 -26.47
C LEU A 93 14.18 2.67 -25.77
N GLU A 94 15.46 3.05 -25.66
CA GLU A 94 15.84 4.33 -25.06
C GLU A 94 15.44 5.51 -25.96
N GLU A 95 15.66 5.40 -27.27
CA GLU A 95 15.17 6.36 -28.26
C GLU A 95 13.65 6.50 -28.24
N GLU A 96 12.92 5.38 -28.14
CA GLU A 96 11.46 5.39 -28.05
C GLU A 96 10.96 6.05 -26.77
N TRP A 97 11.60 5.77 -25.63
CA TRP A 97 11.30 6.46 -24.39
C TRP A 97 11.50 7.97 -24.54
N ASN A 98 12.67 8.39 -25.04
CA ASN A 98 13.00 9.80 -25.20
C ASN A 98 12.06 10.50 -26.21
N THR A 99 11.73 9.83 -27.31
CA THR A 99 10.79 10.33 -28.33
C THR A 99 9.37 10.45 -27.77
N MET A 100 8.91 9.42 -27.05
CA MET A 100 7.61 9.43 -26.39
C MET A 100 7.52 10.57 -25.38
N ARG A 101 8.54 10.74 -24.53
CA ARG A 101 8.65 11.82 -23.54
C ARG A 101 8.66 13.21 -24.21
N ALA A 102 9.48 13.41 -25.23
CA ALA A 102 9.57 14.66 -25.97
C ALA A 102 8.26 15.01 -26.68
N GLY A 103 7.48 14.00 -27.07
CA GLY A 103 6.15 14.17 -27.67
C GLY A 103 5.02 14.46 -26.65
N ILE A 104 5.32 14.56 -25.35
CA ILE A 104 4.33 14.95 -24.35
C ILE A 104 4.29 16.48 -24.26
N THR A 105 3.20 17.05 -24.78
CA THR A 105 2.89 18.48 -24.68
C THR A 105 1.96 18.76 -23.50
N TYR A 106 1.88 20.03 -23.09
CA TYR A 106 1.07 20.46 -21.94
C TYR A 106 -0.43 20.12 -22.09
N ASP A 107 -0.95 20.10 -23.32
CA ASP A 107 -2.35 19.82 -23.65
C ASP A 107 -2.63 18.34 -23.92
N ARG A 108 -1.60 17.48 -23.89
CA ARG A 108 -1.76 16.05 -24.11
C ARG A 108 -2.61 15.44 -23.00
N LYS A 109 -3.57 14.59 -23.37
CA LYS A 109 -4.49 14.00 -22.39
C LYS A 109 -3.75 13.04 -21.47
N ALA A 110 -4.02 13.10 -20.17
CA ALA A 110 -3.41 12.20 -19.18
C ALA A 110 -3.56 10.72 -19.56
N ARG A 111 -4.75 10.34 -20.05
CA ARG A 111 -5.02 9.00 -20.57
C ARG A 111 -4.15 8.62 -21.77
N GLN A 112 -3.83 9.55 -22.66
CA GLN A 112 -2.94 9.28 -23.81
C GLN A 112 -1.48 9.09 -23.36
N ILE A 113 -1.07 9.78 -22.30
CA ILE A 113 0.26 9.59 -21.70
C ILE A 113 0.33 8.23 -21.00
N ALA A 114 -0.72 7.86 -20.26
CA ALA A 114 -0.84 6.56 -19.63
C ALA A 114 -0.77 5.40 -20.65
N ILE A 115 -1.48 5.51 -21.78
CA ILE A 115 -1.42 4.53 -22.87
C ILE A 115 -0.02 4.47 -23.47
N ALA A 116 0.59 5.60 -23.83
CA ALA A 116 1.94 5.62 -24.41
C ALA A 116 3.00 5.02 -23.47
N THR A 117 2.85 5.23 -22.16
CA THR A 117 3.75 4.64 -21.16
C THR A 117 3.48 3.14 -20.99
N ALA A 118 2.22 2.69 -21.10
CA ALA A 118 1.87 1.28 -21.06
C ALA A 118 2.40 0.52 -22.30
N ASP A 119 2.31 1.13 -23.49
CA ASP A 119 2.87 0.58 -24.73
C ASP A 119 4.40 0.43 -24.63
N TYR A 120 5.08 1.46 -24.12
CA TYR A 120 6.51 1.39 -23.83
C TYR A 120 6.87 0.28 -22.85
N LEU A 121 6.12 0.15 -21.74
CA LEU A 121 6.35 -0.90 -20.74
C LEU A 121 6.08 -2.30 -21.29
N HIS A 122 5.12 -2.44 -22.20
CA HIS A 122 4.86 -3.69 -22.92
C HIS A 122 6.07 -4.06 -23.79
N ASP A 123 6.56 -3.13 -24.62
CA ASP A 123 7.71 -3.38 -25.49
C ASP A 123 8.99 -3.67 -24.71
N LEU A 124 9.20 -2.97 -23.59
CA LEU A 124 10.29 -3.26 -22.67
C LEU A 124 10.17 -4.67 -22.07
N SER A 125 8.96 -5.11 -21.73
CA SER A 125 8.75 -6.46 -21.18
C SER A 125 9.03 -7.57 -22.21
N LEU A 126 8.72 -7.35 -23.48
CA LEU A 126 9.09 -8.26 -24.58
C LEU A 126 10.60 -8.43 -24.70
N VAL A 127 11.35 -7.33 -24.57
CA VAL A 127 12.82 -7.37 -24.58
C VAL A 127 13.36 -8.07 -23.33
N GLN A 128 12.78 -7.81 -22.15
CA GLN A 128 13.16 -8.49 -20.91
C GLN A 128 12.97 -10.00 -20.99
N CYS A 129 11.83 -10.49 -21.48
CA CYS A 129 11.60 -11.93 -21.61
C CYS A 129 12.60 -12.60 -22.56
N LYS A 130 12.91 -11.96 -23.70
CA LYS A 130 13.89 -12.52 -24.65
C LYS A 130 15.33 -12.49 -24.12
N THR A 131 15.70 -11.48 -23.32
CA THR A 131 17.04 -11.39 -22.71
C THR A 131 17.26 -12.37 -21.55
N LYS A 132 16.20 -12.73 -20.81
CA LYS A 132 16.24 -13.80 -19.79
C LYS A 132 16.47 -15.17 -20.42
N ILE A 133 15.91 -15.43 -21.60
CA ILE A 133 16.15 -16.68 -22.36
C ILE A 133 17.61 -16.75 -22.87
N GLY A 134 18.23 -15.60 -23.18
CA GLY A 134 19.60 -15.52 -23.71
C GLY A 134 20.73 -15.30 -22.68
N PHE A 135 20.43 -15.20 -21.37
CA PHE A 135 21.40 -14.96 -20.28
C PHE A 135 22.38 -13.79 -20.53
N GLN A 136 21.88 -12.55 -20.50
CA GLN A 136 22.72 -11.34 -20.61
C GLN A 136 22.55 -10.40 -19.39
N PRO A 137 23.33 -10.60 -18.30
CA PRO A 137 23.16 -9.87 -17.03
C PRO A 137 23.30 -8.34 -17.15
N ALA A 138 24.12 -7.85 -18.08
CA ALA A 138 24.29 -6.41 -18.32
C ALA A 138 23.02 -5.76 -18.89
N ILE A 139 22.29 -6.49 -19.75
CA ILE A 139 21.03 -6.02 -20.34
C ILE A 139 19.88 -6.13 -19.33
N GLU A 140 19.91 -7.15 -18.47
CA GLU A 140 18.95 -7.31 -17.38
C GLU A 140 19.00 -6.12 -16.40
N GLY A 141 20.19 -5.68 -15.99
CA GLY A 141 20.34 -4.50 -15.13
C GLY A 141 19.84 -3.20 -15.77
N LEU A 142 20.07 -3.02 -17.07
CA LEU A 142 19.64 -1.82 -17.80
C LEU A 142 18.13 -1.79 -18.04
N THR A 143 17.55 -2.92 -18.50
CA THR A 143 16.09 -3.04 -18.66
C THR A 143 15.36 -2.90 -17.33
N THR A 144 15.98 -3.33 -16.23
CA THR A 144 15.48 -3.12 -14.87
C THR A 144 15.40 -1.61 -14.52
N GLN A 145 16.43 -0.83 -14.82
CA GLN A 145 16.38 0.61 -14.59
C GLN A 145 15.31 1.31 -15.44
N MET A 146 15.22 0.94 -16.71
CA MET A 146 14.20 1.44 -17.63
C MET A 146 12.78 1.10 -17.16
N SER A 147 12.57 -0.12 -16.66
CA SER A 147 11.27 -0.57 -16.17
C SER A 147 10.89 0.12 -14.87
N ASN A 148 11.86 0.50 -14.02
CA ASN A 148 11.58 1.36 -12.86
C ASN A 148 11.13 2.75 -13.33
N ARG A 149 11.90 3.39 -14.22
CA ARG A 149 11.59 4.73 -14.73
C ARG A 149 10.22 4.78 -15.43
N GLY A 150 9.98 3.86 -16.35
CA GLY A 150 8.70 3.73 -17.06
C GLY A 150 7.56 3.29 -16.15
N GLY A 151 7.84 2.43 -15.16
CA GLY A 151 6.83 1.90 -14.23
C GLY A 151 6.28 2.98 -13.31
N THR A 152 7.15 3.79 -12.71
CA THR A 152 6.76 4.92 -11.86
C THR A 152 5.93 5.93 -12.65
N SER A 153 6.39 6.31 -13.84
CA SER A 153 5.67 7.23 -14.74
C SER A 153 4.31 6.64 -15.15
N GLY A 154 4.28 5.35 -15.54
CA GLY A 154 3.07 4.69 -16.00
C GLY A 154 2.01 4.60 -14.91
N LEU A 155 2.39 4.19 -13.70
CA LEU A 155 1.47 4.12 -12.56
C LEU A 155 0.92 5.50 -12.18
N LEU A 156 1.77 6.54 -12.22
CA LEU A 156 1.32 7.91 -12.01
C LEU A 156 0.26 8.28 -13.05
N TRP A 157 0.58 8.19 -14.35
CA TRP A 157 -0.32 8.64 -15.40
C TRP A 157 -1.60 7.79 -15.49
N VAL A 158 -1.54 6.50 -15.17
CA VAL A 158 -2.74 5.66 -15.03
C VAL A 158 -3.65 6.16 -13.89
N SER A 159 -3.08 6.49 -12.73
CA SER A 159 -3.87 7.04 -11.61
C SER A 159 -4.51 8.38 -11.97
N LEU A 160 -3.87 9.16 -12.85
CA LEU A 160 -4.31 10.46 -13.32
C LEU A 160 -5.28 10.41 -14.51
N ALA A 161 -5.32 9.29 -15.25
CA ALA A 161 -6.01 9.18 -16.55
C ALA A 161 -7.51 9.51 -16.52
N ASN A 162 -8.16 9.29 -15.38
CA ASN A 162 -9.57 9.60 -15.15
C ASN A 162 -9.79 10.80 -14.20
N LEU A 163 -8.72 11.35 -13.62
CA LEU A 163 -8.79 12.48 -12.69
C LEU A 163 -8.60 13.82 -13.38
N CYS A 164 -7.70 13.90 -14.35
CA CYS A 164 -7.39 15.12 -15.08
C CYS A 164 -7.56 14.93 -16.59
N GLY A 165 -8.02 15.99 -17.26
CA GLY A 165 -8.24 15.97 -18.71
C GLY A 165 -6.93 15.98 -19.51
N THR A 166 -6.00 16.84 -19.12
CA THR A 166 -4.75 17.17 -19.83
C THR A 166 -3.60 17.25 -18.84
N ALA A 167 -2.37 17.10 -19.34
CA ALA A 167 -1.16 17.12 -18.54
C ALA A 167 -1.12 18.39 -17.67
N ASP A 168 -1.31 19.58 -18.25
CA ASP A 168 -1.27 20.88 -17.53
C ASP A 168 -2.26 20.98 -16.36
N ASN A 169 -3.47 20.45 -16.54
CA ASN A 169 -4.51 20.49 -15.52
C ASN A 169 -4.26 19.48 -14.39
N CYS A 170 -3.44 18.44 -14.62
CA CYS A 170 -3.16 17.43 -13.60
C CYS A 170 -2.46 18.02 -12.38
N LEU A 171 -1.40 18.82 -12.53
CA LEU A 171 -0.69 19.40 -11.38
C LEU A 171 -1.57 20.39 -10.63
N VAL A 172 -2.37 21.20 -11.32
CA VAL A 172 -3.33 22.12 -10.69
C VAL A 172 -4.31 21.34 -9.81
N LEU A 173 -5.04 20.39 -10.40
CA LEU A 173 -6.05 19.60 -9.70
C LEU A 173 -5.45 18.78 -8.57
N ARG A 174 -4.28 18.15 -8.78
CA ARG A 174 -3.62 17.34 -7.76
C ARG A 174 -3.08 18.19 -6.63
N HIS A 175 -2.55 19.37 -6.92
CA HIS A 175 -2.08 20.29 -5.90
C HIS A 175 -3.24 20.74 -5.02
N GLU A 176 -4.38 21.14 -5.60
CA GLU A 176 -5.60 21.49 -4.85
C GLU A 176 -6.14 20.31 -4.03
N GLN A 177 -6.24 19.12 -4.63
CA GLN A 177 -6.71 17.91 -3.97
C GLN A 177 -5.85 17.55 -2.77
N VAL A 178 -4.53 17.48 -2.94
CA VAL A 178 -3.61 17.13 -1.85
C VAL A 178 -3.61 18.20 -0.77
N GLY A 179 -3.70 19.48 -1.13
CA GLY A 179 -3.87 20.57 -0.16
C GLY A 179 -5.11 20.36 0.71
N LYS A 180 -6.25 20.07 0.09
CA LYS A 180 -7.50 19.76 0.80
C LYS A 180 -7.40 18.49 1.65
N ILE A 181 -6.71 17.46 1.17
CA ILE A 181 -6.47 16.23 1.94
C ILE A 181 -5.65 16.56 3.19
N ILE A 182 -4.59 17.37 3.09
CA ILE A 182 -3.79 17.79 4.24
C ILE A 182 -4.64 18.58 5.24
N GLU A 183 -5.44 19.54 4.76
CA GLU A 183 -6.30 20.38 5.60
C GLU A 183 -7.37 19.59 6.36
N THR A 184 -7.89 18.52 5.75
CA THR A 184 -8.97 17.70 6.31
C THR A 184 -8.47 16.46 7.06
N SER A 185 -7.18 16.13 6.96
CA SER A 185 -6.59 14.99 7.64
C SER A 185 -6.37 15.25 9.13
N ASP A 186 -6.30 14.16 9.91
CA ASP A 186 -5.92 14.25 11.32
C ASP A 186 -4.50 14.83 11.45
N LYS A 187 -4.34 15.83 12.32
CA LYS A 187 -3.06 16.51 12.52
C LYS A 187 -1.91 15.54 12.82
N ARG A 188 -2.17 14.44 13.54
CA ARG A 188 -1.13 13.46 13.88
C ARG A 188 -0.64 12.72 12.65
N ASP A 189 -1.53 12.41 11.72
CA ASP A 189 -1.20 11.74 10.47
C ASP A 189 -0.43 12.71 9.55
N VAL A 190 -0.80 13.99 9.55
CA VAL A 190 -0.07 15.08 8.84
C VAL A 190 1.35 15.26 9.39
N ASP A 191 1.49 15.29 10.72
CA ASP A 191 2.78 15.47 11.38
C ASP A 191 3.68 14.21 11.18
N GLU A 192 3.14 12.99 11.29
CA GLU A 192 3.88 11.72 11.04
C GLU A 192 4.34 11.61 9.58
N ALA A 193 3.53 12.06 8.62
CA ALA A 193 3.86 12.06 7.20
C ALA A 193 4.76 13.23 6.76
N ASN A 194 5.03 14.20 7.64
CA ASN A 194 5.66 15.48 7.29
C ASN A 194 4.98 16.18 6.08
N ALA A 195 3.66 15.98 5.95
CA ALA A 195 2.94 16.28 4.72
C ALA A 195 2.91 17.78 4.39
N ALA A 196 2.71 18.63 5.40
CA ALA A 196 2.66 20.09 5.21
C ALA A 196 4.00 20.67 4.73
N ALA A 197 5.13 20.20 5.29
CA ALA A 197 6.44 20.67 4.90
C ALA A 197 6.80 20.21 3.48
N LEU A 198 6.55 18.93 3.15
CA LEU A 198 6.77 18.40 1.81
C LEU A 198 5.91 19.12 0.78
N TYR A 199 4.63 19.37 1.09
CA TYR A 199 3.71 20.10 0.21
C TYR A 199 4.21 21.52 -0.08
N ALA A 200 4.74 22.22 0.92
CA ALA A 200 5.29 23.57 0.75
C ALA A 200 6.51 23.66 -0.18
N THR A 201 7.21 22.54 -0.43
CA THR A 201 8.33 22.48 -1.38
C THR A 201 7.89 22.33 -2.84
N ILE A 202 6.62 22.04 -3.08
CA ILE A 202 6.07 21.82 -4.41
C ILE A 202 5.66 23.17 -4.98
N ALA A 203 6.08 23.45 -6.21
CA ALA A 203 5.84 24.76 -6.79
C ALA A 203 4.34 24.97 -7.07
N LYS A 204 3.82 26.16 -6.74
CA LYS A 204 2.41 26.47 -6.94
C LYS A 204 2.08 26.58 -8.43
N PRO A 205 1.14 25.77 -8.95
CA PRO A 205 0.83 25.72 -10.38
C PRO A 205 0.37 27.07 -10.96
N GLU A 206 -0.35 27.87 -10.16
CA GLU A 206 -0.88 29.18 -10.57
C GLU A 206 0.22 30.17 -10.96
N LEU A 207 1.37 30.12 -10.28
CA LEU A 207 2.52 31.00 -10.54
C LEU A 207 3.31 30.57 -11.79
N LEU A 208 3.06 29.35 -12.28
CA LEU A 208 3.82 28.72 -13.35
C LEU A 208 3.00 28.45 -14.61
N ARG A 209 1.73 28.87 -14.66
CA ARG A 209 0.86 28.67 -15.85
C ARG A 209 1.47 29.21 -17.15
N TRP A 210 2.16 30.34 -17.10
CA TRP A 210 2.83 30.90 -18.27
C TRP A 210 4.09 30.08 -18.63
N TYR A 211 4.89 29.69 -17.64
CA TYR A 211 6.09 28.87 -17.82
C TYR A 211 5.74 27.51 -18.44
N TYR A 212 4.74 26.81 -17.90
CA TYR A 212 4.30 25.51 -18.41
C TYR A 212 3.58 25.56 -19.76
N ARG A 213 3.12 26.73 -20.20
CA ARG A 213 2.52 26.86 -21.54
C ARG A 213 3.57 27.01 -22.65
N TYR A 214 4.71 27.62 -22.36
CA TYR A 214 5.73 27.97 -23.36
C TYR A 214 7.03 27.18 -23.23
N GLN A 215 7.30 26.59 -22.07
CA GLN A 215 8.51 25.82 -21.75
C GLN A 215 8.16 24.50 -21.05
N PHE A 216 7.05 23.86 -21.46
CA PHE A 216 6.65 22.59 -20.89
C PHE A 216 7.73 21.53 -21.08
N SER A 217 8.24 21.00 -19.97
CA SER A 217 9.06 19.80 -19.94
C SER A 217 8.40 18.80 -19.02
N ILE A 218 8.08 17.63 -19.55
CA ILE A 218 7.52 16.53 -18.76
C ILE A 218 8.51 16.05 -17.69
N ASP A 219 9.82 16.23 -17.90
CA ASP A 219 10.87 15.86 -16.94
C ASP A 219 10.89 16.79 -15.71
N ASP A 220 10.49 18.05 -15.86
CA ASP A 220 10.34 18.98 -14.73
C ASP A 220 8.98 18.84 -14.03
N TYR A 221 7.96 18.46 -14.80
CA TYR A 221 6.57 18.42 -14.35
C TYR A 221 6.21 17.15 -13.55
N GLU A 222 6.65 15.99 -14.04
CA GLU A 222 6.31 14.70 -13.46
C GLU A 222 6.83 14.50 -12.01
N PRO A 223 8.04 14.96 -11.64
CA PRO A 223 8.52 14.86 -10.25
C PRO A 223 7.60 15.54 -9.24
N ASP A 224 7.00 16.68 -9.57
CA ASP A 224 6.09 17.38 -8.66
C ASP A 224 4.75 16.65 -8.50
N LEU A 225 4.23 16.05 -9.58
CA LEU A 225 3.08 15.14 -9.50
C LEU A 225 3.38 13.91 -8.62
N LEU A 226 4.58 13.34 -8.74
CA LEU A 226 5.02 12.23 -7.89
C LEU A 226 5.13 12.64 -6.42
N LYS A 227 5.68 13.82 -6.12
CA LYS A 227 5.73 14.35 -4.74
C LYS A 227 4.31 14.48 -4.16
N LEU A 228 3.35 15.01 -4.91
CA LEU A 228 1.95 15.11 -4.49
C LEU A 228 1.33 13.74 -4.21
N GLN A 229 1.55 12.76 -5.11
CA GLN A 229 1.07 11.39 -4.91
C GLN A 229 1.70 10.73 -3.67
N ASN A 230 2.99 10.96 -3.44
CA ASN A 230 3.70 10.41 -2.29
C ASN A 230 3.20 11.00 -0.96
N ILE A 231 2.83 12.29 -0.93
CA ILE A 231 2.21 12.90 0.25
C ILE A 231 0.88 12.22 0.59
N GLU A 232 0.02 12.00 -0.40
CA GLU A 232 -1.27 11.31 -0.20
C GLU A 232 -1.05 9.88 0.33
N ARG A 233 -0.10 9.13 -0.26
CA ARG A 233 0.24 7.78 0.19
C ARG A 233 0.80 7.77 1.61
N ALA A 234 1.64 8.74 1.96
CA ALA A 234 2.20 8.87 3.31
C ALA A 234 1.11 9.15 4.35
N LEU A 235 0.15 10.03 4.05
CA LEU A 235 -1.00 10.30 4.92
C LEU A 235 -1.88 9.06 5.11
N ALA A 236 -2.16 8.34 4.02
CA ALA A 236 -2.93 7.10 4.08
C ALA A 236 -2.23 6.03 4.92
N LEU A 237 -0.89 5.92 4.83
CA LEU A 237 -0.09 5.00 5.63
C LEU A 237 -0.08 5.39 7.11
N ALA A 238 0.12 6.68 7.45
CA ALA A 238 0.08 7.16 8.83
C ALA A 238 -1.29 6.87 9.48
N THR A 239 -2.38 7.19 8.76
CA THR A 239 -3.75 6.87 9.18
C THR A 239 -3.92 5.37 9.43
N PHE A 240 -3.44 4.53 8.52
CA PHE A 240 -3.50 3.09 8.67
C PHE A 240 -2.74 2.59 9.90
N ARG A 241 -1.50 3.04 10.10
CA ARG A 241 -0.67 2.66 11.26
C ARG A 241 -1.32 3.06 12.57
N ARG A 242 -1.87 4.28 12.65
CA ARG A 242 -2.63 4.76 13.81
C ARG A 242 -3.83 3.86 14.11
N ASN A 243 -4.60 3.50 13.10
CA ASN A 243 -5.74 2.59 13.26
C ASN A 243 -5.34 1.18 13.69
N GLU A 244 -4.24 0.65 13.16
CA GLU A 244 -3.71 -0.67 13.57
C GLU A 244 -3.17 -0.66 15.00
N ARG A 245 -2.51 0.42 15.45
CA ARG A 245 -2.13 0.61 16.85
C ARG A 245 -3.37 0.54 17.76
N ALA A 246 -4.43 1.28 17.41
CA ALA A 246 -5.68 1.29 18.17
C ALA A 246 -6.37 -0.09 18.19
N ARG A 247 -6.36 -0.82 17.07
CA ARG A 247 -6.88 -2.20 16.99
C ARG A 247 -6.08 -3.18 17.84
N SER A 248 -4.75 -3.10 17.81
CA SER A 248 -3.89 -3.92 18.68
C SER A 248 -4.18 -3.66 20.16
N GLN A 249 -4.48 -2.41 20.55
CA GLN A 249 -4.93 -2.10 21.91
C GLN A 249 -6.30 -2.69 22.22
N LEU A 250 -7.26 -2.63 21.28
CA LEU A 250 -8.55 -3.29 21.42
C LEU A 250 -8.41 -4.79 21.65
N ASP A 251 -7.56 -5.48 20.89
CA ASP A 251 -7.33 -6.92 21.06
C ASP A 251 -6.77 -7.25 22.46
N LYS A 252 -5.83 -6.44 22.95
CA LYS A 252 -5.32 -6.55 24.33
C LYS A 252 -6.43 -6.34 25.36
N ILE A 253 -7.28 -5.32 25.17
CA ILE A 253 -8.44 -5.05 26.04
C ILE A 253 -9.37 -6.26 26.06
N VAL A 254 -9.74 -6.81 24.90
CA VAL A 254 -10.61 -7.98 24.78
C VAL A 254 -10.01 -9.18 25.52
N GLY A 255 -8.71 -9.44 25.33
CA GLY A 255 -7.98 -10.50 26.04
C GLY A 255 -8.04 -10.35 27.56
N LEU A 256 -7.79 -9.15 28.07
CA LEU A 256 -7.86 -8.83 29.50
C LEU A 256 -9.28 -9.00 30.08
N VAL A 257 -10.30 -8.52 29.37
CA VAL A 257 -11.71 -8.64 29.76
C VAL A 257 -12.12 -10.12 29.82
N ASN A 258 -11.77 -10.91 28.81
CA ASN A 258 -12.10 -12.33 28.77
C ASN A 258 -11.38 -13.12 29.89
N ALA A 259 -10.11 -12.82 30.16
CA ALA A 259 -9.36 -13.43 31.25
C ALA A 259 -9.97 -13.09 32.62
N ALA A 260 -10.39 -11.84 32.84
CA ALA A 260 -11.06 -11.42 34.07
C ALA A 260 -12.44 -12.10 34.23
N GLN A 261 -13.22 -12.19 33.15
CA GLN A 261 -14.51 -12.88 33.15
C GLN A 261 -14.38 -14.36 33.53
N LYS A 262 -13.34 -15.04 32.99
CA LYS A 262 -13.04 -16.44 33.32
C LYS A 262 -12.72 -16.60 34.81
N LYS A 263 -11.83 -15.77 35.37
CA LYS A 263 -11.49 -15.79 36.81
C LYS A 263 -12.72 -15.64 37.71
N VAL A 264 -13.61 -14.70 37.39
CA VAL A 264 -14.86 -14.51 38.16
C VAL A 264 -15.78 -15.73 38.05
N LYS A 265 -15.89 -16.34 36.86
CA LYS A 265 -16.69 -17.55 36.65
C LYS A 265 -16.13 -18.74 37.46
N ASP A 266 -14.82 -18.94 37.42
CA ASP A 266 -14.15 -20.02 38.15
C ASP A 266 -14.32 -19.85 39.67
N ALA A 267 -14.17 -18.62 40.20
CA ALA A 267 -14.39 -18.33 41.62
C ALA A 267 -15.86 -18.52 42.06
N LYS A 268 -16.83 -18.20 41.20
CA LYS A 268 -18.25 -18.49 41.45
C LYS A 268 -18.54 -19.98 41.46
N ASN A 269 -17.97 -20.72 40.51
CA ASN A 269 -18.12 -22.18 40.45
C ASN A 269 -17.49 -22.86 41.67
N ALA A 270 -16.31 -22.42 42.11
CA ALA A 270 -15.68 -22.94 43.33
C ALA A 270 -16.57 -22.73 44.58
N ARG A 271 -17.32 -21.62 44.64
CA ARG A 271 -18.30 -21.35 45.70
C ARG A 271 -19.48 -22.33 45.70
N LEU A 272 -19.91 -22.79 44.53
CA LEU A 272 -21.01 -23.77 44.43
C LEU A 272 -20.62 -25.15 44.99
N HIS A 273 -19.32 -25.46 45.02
CA HIS A 273 -18.77 -26.73 45.54
C HIS A 273 -18.09 -26.57 46.91
N LEU A 274 -18.52 -25.58 47.69
CA LEU A 274 -17.96 -25.28 49.00
C LEU A 274 -18.40 -26.32 50.03
N ASN A 275 -17.44 -26.90 50.75
CA ASN A 275 -17.66 -27.84 51.86
C ASN A 275 -16.66 -27.56 52.99
N LEU A 276 -16.89 -28.14 54.18
CA LEU A 276 -16.06 -27.91 55.37
C LEU A 276 -14.56 -28.15 55.13
N GLY A 277 -14.20 -29.11 54.26
CA GLY A 277 -12.81 -29.44 53.93
C GLY A 277 -12.10 -28.45 53.01
N ASN A 278 -12.82 -27.51 52.36
CA ASN A 278 -12.24 -26.60 51.38
C ASN A 278 -12.59 -25.10 51.58
N VAL A 279 -13.38 -24.74 52.61
CA VAL A 279 -13.87 -23.37 52.85
C VAL A 279 -12.76 -22.32 52.81
N VAL A 280 -11.69 -22.52 53.59
CA VAL A 280 -10.57 -21.55 53.68
C VAL A 280 -9.94 -21.31 52.31
N ARG A 281 -9.70 -22.38 51.56
CA ARG A 281 -9.12 -22.32 50.21
C ARG A 281 -10.02 -21.57 49.23
N VAL A 282 -11.34 -21.79 49.28
CA VAL A 282 -12.28 -21.10 48.37
C VAL A 282 -12.40 -19.62 48.71
N LEU A 283 -12.44 -19.25 49.99
CA LEU A 283 -12.45 -17.84 50.42
C LEU A 283 -11.16 -17.11 50.00
N GLU A 284 -10.00 -17.77 50.12
CA GLU A 284 -8.73 -17.20 49.69
C GLU A 284 -8.67 -17.04 48.16
N MET A 285 -9.19 -18.01 47.41
CA MET A 285 -9.37 -17.92 45.95
C MET A 285 -10.28 -16.74 45.56
N GLN A 286 -11.37 -16.50 46.29
CA GLN A 286 -12.28 -15.38 46.04
C GLN A 286 -11.61 -14.03 46.32
N LYS A 287 -10.87 -13.92 47.43
CA LYS A 287 -10.12 -12.71 47.80
C LYS A 287 -9.05 -12.37 46.76
N THR A 288 -8.25 -13.36 46.33
CA THR A 288 -7.22 -13.19 45.30
C THR A 288 -7.82 -12.88 43.93
N THR A 289 -8.93 -13.51 43.57
CA THR A 289 -9.68 -13.22 42.33
C THR A 289 -10.19 -11.78 42.33
N LYS A 290 -10.83 -11.33 43.41
CA LYS A 290 -11.32 -9.95 43.56
C LYS A 290 -10.18 -8.94 43.36
N ALA A 291 -9.06 -9.11 44.05
CA ALA A 291 -7.90 -8.22 43.92
C ALA A 291 -7.33 -8.22 42.49
N SER A 292 -7.17 -9.40 41.88
CA SER A 292 -6.68 -9.52 40.50
C SER A 292 -7.59 -8.84 39.48
N VAL A 293 -8.91 -9.01 39.60
CA VAL A 293 -9.89 -8.42 38.67
C VAL A 293 -9.93 -6.90 38.80
N LEU A 294 -9.84 -6.35 40.02
CA LEU A 294 -9.77 -4.90 40.23
C LEU A 294 -8.51 -4.28 39.61
N LYS A 295 -7.36 -4.97 39.71
CA LYS A 295 -6.12 -4.55 39.04
C LYS A 295 -6.29 -4.57 37.52
N THR A 296 -6.87 -5.64 36.96
CA THR A 296 -7.16 -5.74 35.52
C THR A 296 -8.12 -4.65 35.05
N ALA A 297 -9.16 -4.32 35.84
CA ALA A 297 -10.12 -3.26 35.50
C ALA A 297 -9.43 -1.90 35.32
N LYS A 298 -8.46 -1.56 36.18
CA LYS A 298 -7.68 -0.31 36.06
C LYS A 298 -6.82 -0.29 34.78
N LEU A 299 -6.18 -1.41 34.45
CA LEU A 299 -5.41 -1.55 33.21
C LEU A 299 -6.30 -1.41 31.98
N VAL A 300 -7.45 -2.08 31.96
CA VAL A 300 -8.42 -2.00 30.86
C VAL A 300 -8.91 -0.57 30.68
N ARG A 301 -9.28 0.16 31.74
CA ARG A 301 -9.70 1.57 31.62
C ARG A 301 -8.63 2.44 30.96
N THR A 302 -7.39 2.32 31.42
CA THR A 302 -6.25 3.08 30.86
C THR A 302 -6.04 2.74 29.38
N ALA A 303 -6.08 1.45 29.03
CA ALA A 303 -5.94 1.01 27.65
C ALA A 303 -7.10 1.48 26.76
N CYS A 304 -8.35 1.49 27.28
CA CYS A 304 -9.51 2.03 26.57
C CYS A 304 -9.32 3.53 26.28
N ASP A 305 -8.86 4.31 27.27
CA ASP A 305 -8.63 5.75 27.08
C ASP A 305 -7.56 6.02 26.01
N THR A 306 -6.49 5.22 26.00
CA THR A 306 -5.46 5.29 24.96
C THR A 306 -6.01 4.93 23.57
N ALA A 307 -6.73 3.81 23.45
CA ALA A 307 -7.25 3.34 22.17
C ALA A 307 -8.24 4.33 21.53
N ILE A 308 -9.15 4.90 22.32
CA ILE A 308 -10.11 5.92 21.85
C ILE A 308 -9.38 7.19 21.41
N LYS A 309 -8.38 7.63 22.17
CA LYS A 309 -7.56 8.77 21.77
C LYS A 309 -6.83 8.51 20.46
N GLU A 310 -6.30 7.30 20.25
CA GLU A 310 -5.59 6.95 19.03
C GLU A 310 -6.51 6.92 17.80
N SER A 311 -7.70 6.32 17.89
CA SER A 311 -8.62 6.24 16.76
C SER A 311 -10.08 6.11 17.17
N GLU A 312 -10.93 6.93 16.54
CA GLU A 312 -12.39 6.85 16.66
C GLU A 312 -12.95 5.57 16.02
N VAL A 313 -12.22 4.95 15.09
CA VAL A 313 -12.65 3.73 14.38
C VAL A 313 -12.92 2.57 15.32
N VAL A 314 -12.23 2.50 16.47
CA VAL A 314 -12.41 1.43 17.47
C VAL A 314 -13.25 1.87 18.67
N GLN A 315 -13.77 3.11 18.67
CA GLN A 315 -14.39 3.69 19.85
C GLN A 315 -15.59 2.88 20.34
N ALA A 316 -16.48 2.47 19.44
CA ALA A 316 -17.68 1.73 19.79
C ALA A 316 -17.34 0.37 20.43
N GLU A 317 -16.38 -0.38 19.86
CA GLU A 317 -15.96 -1.67 20.40
C GLU A 317 -15.23 -1.50 21.73
N VAL A 318 -14.36 -0.49 21.86
CA VAL A 318 -13.66 -0.18 23.11
C VAL A 318 -14.65 0.17 24.22
N GLU A 319 -15.67 0.98 23.93
CA GLU A 319 -16.73 1.32 24.90
C GLU A 319 -17.53 0.08 25.32
N ALA A 320 -17.85 -0.82 24.38
CA ALA A 320 -18.50 -2.09 24.69
C ALA A 320 -17.65 -2.94 25.66
N GLN A 321 -16.33 -2.99 25.45
CA GLN A 321 -15.43 -3.69 26.38
C GLN A 321 -15.35 -3.00 27.75
N ARG A 322 -15.36 -1.67 27.80
CA ARG A 322 -15.39 -0.90 29.05
C ARG A 322 -16.64 -1.23 29.88
N VAL A 323 -17.82 -1.30 29.24
CA VAL A 323 -19.08 -1.70 29.89
C VAL A 323 -19.01 -3.14 30.39
N ARG A 324 -18.52 -4.08 29.56
CA ARG A 324 -18.30 -5.48 29.98
C ARG A 324 -17.40 -5.56 31.21
N MET A 325 -16.29 -4.82 31.22
CA MET A 325 -15.36 -4.81 32.35
C MET A 325 -15.99 -4.26 33.62
N ALA A 326 -16.80 -3.21 33.54
CA ALA A 326 -17.53 -2.68 34.69
C ALA A 326 -18.50 -3.71 35.30
N LYS A 327 -19.18 -4.51 34.46
CA LYS A 327 -20.03 -5.62 34.92
C LYS A 327 -19.20 -6.70 35.63
N ILE A 328 -18.05 -7.08 35.07
CA ILE A 328 -17.13 -8.04 35.69
C ILE A 328 -16.61 -7.53 37.03
N GLU A 329 -16.27 -6.24 37.12
CA GLU A 329 -15.82 -5.60 38.35
C GLU A 329 -16.90 -5.67 39.44
N LYS A 330 -18.16 -5.38 39.10
CA LYS A 330 -19.30 -5.52 40.03
C LYS A 330 -19.45 -6.97 40.52
N GLN A 331 -19.33 -7.95 39.63
CA GLN A 331 -19.40 -9.36 39.99
C GLN A 331 -18.24 -9.79 40.91
N ALA A 332 -17.02 -9.31 40.65
CA ALA A 332 -15.86 -9.61 41.48
C ALA A 332 -15.95 -8.96 42.87
N LYS A 333 -16.51 -7.75 42.98
CA LYS A 333 -16.75 -7.10 44.28
C LYS A 333 -17.69 -7.91 45.17
N ALA A 334 -18.66 -8.61 44.58
CA ALA A 334 -19.62 -9.49 45.23
C ALA A 334 -19.08 -10.90 45.58
N LEU A 335 -17.81 -11.21 45.28
CA LEU A 335 -17.20 -12.50 45.64
C LEU A 335 -16.90 -12.66 47.14
N ASN A 336 -17.04 -11.60 47.94
CA ASN A 336 -16.93 -11.66 49.41
C ASN A 336 -18.23 -11.16 50.03
#